data_AF-A0A0J6XEE7-F1
#
_entry.id   AF-A0A0J6XEE7-F1
#
_cell.length_a   1.000
_cell.length_b   1.000
_cell.length_c   1.000
_cell.angle_alpha   90.00
_cell.angle_beta   90.00
_cell.angle_gamma   90.00
#
_symmetry.space_group_name_H-M   'P 1'
#
loop_
_entity.id
_entity.type
_entity.pdbx_description
1 polymer ?
#
loop_
_entity_poly.entity_id
_entity_poly.type
_entity_poly.pdbx_seq_one_letter_code
_entity_poly.pdbx_strand_id
1 'polypeptide(L)'
;MPTTATVLRQQERRVLQAVGCGLRDDEIAADLAIPEDAVARHLRRILAELGLRDRAAAIVHAFDCGLVVPGSGPRTREAGRAAATATARPAVRVSGPVPVPVPVPMVRISLLGPLQVRQDGRPLNLGHLRQQAVLAALALGAGRTVSRQELLDGIWGMEPPHTNVVPVYVYRLRKALRAGDGPASPIEHDRCGYRLAPGTFDVDVAHMERLLAEVARADRAGEATEVIRLCTRALDLFRGEPLAELPGPLAEAERLRLTERRIALIQRKSQWQLRLGRHFEAIAELFALAAAQPLNETVAVMLMRALCRGGRRTEALAVFDRTRRRLAEDLGVPPGRMLRGTYEEILRGDHPPAAGSPAAGRW
;
A
#
# COMPACT_ATOMS: atom_id res chain seq x y z
N MET A 1 -29.69 22.72 22.45
CA MET A 1 -30.61 23.51 21.61
C MET A 1 -30.27 24.99 21.82
N PRO A 2 -30.11 25.85 20.79
CA PRO A 2 -30.62 25.70 19.43
C PRO A 2 -29.53 25.56 18.34
N THR A 3 -29.98 24.96 17.26
CA THR A 3 -29.45 24.88 15.90
C THR A 3 -29.09 26.26 15.34
N THR A 4 -27.85 26.49 14.92
CA THR A 4 -27.52 27.55 13.96
C THR A 4 -27.03 26.91 12.67
N ALA A 5 -27.93 26.12 12.08
CA ALA A 5 -27.99 26.00 10.65
C ALA A 5 -28.46 27.36 10.10
N THR A 6 -27.56 28.34 10.04
CA THR A 6 -27.69 29.39 9.04
C THR A 6 -26.93 28.89 7.83
N VAL A 7 -27.56 27.90 7.19
CA VAL A 7 -27.23 27.47 5.84
C VAL A 7 -27.15 28.76 5.03
N LEU A 8 -25.95 29.10 4.57
CA LEU A 8 -25.70 30.21 3.64
C LEU A 8 -26.92 30.37 2.73
N ARG A 9 -27.45 31.58 2.63
CA ARG A 9 -28.62 31.82 1.77
C ARG A 9 -28.28 31.39 0.36
N GLN A 10 -29.29 31.05 -0.43
CA GLN A 10 -29.08 30.55 -1.80
C GLN A 10 -28.17 31.47 -2.63
N GLN A 11 -28.31 32.79 -2.45
CA GLN A 11 -27.44 33.78 -3.08
C GLN A 11 -25.99 33.73 -2.58
N GLU A 12 -25.77 33.54 -1.27
CA GLU A 12 -24.45 33.42 -0.66
C GLU A 12 -23.76 32.10 -1.07
N ARG A 13 -24.53 31.01 -1.26
CA ARG A 13 -24.00 29.75 -1.81
C ARG A 13 -23.57 29.89 -3.27
N ARG A 14 -24.34 30.64 -4.09
CA ARG A 14 -23.98 30.94 -5.48
C ARG A 14 -22.71 31.80 -5.58
N VAL A 15 -22.58 32.82 -4.72
CA VAL A 15 -21.35 33.62 -4.64
C VAL A 15 -20.17 32.76 -4.19
N LEU A 16 -20.32 31.91 -3.16
CA LEU A 16 -19.26 31.00 -2.71
C LEU A 16 -18.85 29.99 -3.79
N GLN A 17 -19.81 29.47 -4.56
CA GLN A 17 -19.54 28.61 -5.71
C GLN A 17 -18.75 29.35 -6.80
N ALA A 18 -19.15 30.56 -7.18
CA ALA A 18 -18.45 31.36 -8.19
C ALA A 18 -17.03 31.77 -7.74
N VAL A 19 -16.86 32.08 -6.45
CA VAL A 19 -15.55 32.32 -5.82
C VAL A 19 -14.68 31.07 -5.89
N GLY A 20 -15.21 29.90 -5.55
CA GLY A 20 -14.47 28.64 -5.66
C GLY A 20 -14.11 28.26 -7.11
N CYS A 21 -14.87 28.73 -8.10
CA CYS A 21 -14.52 28.64 -9.53
C CYS A 21 -13.43 29.64 -9.95
N GLY A 22 -12.97 30.52 -9.07
CA GLY A 22 -11.89 31.47 -9.32
C GLY A 22 -12.32 32.74 -10.05
N LEU A 23 -13.62 33.05 -10.12
CA LEU A 23 -14.11 34.29 -10.74
C LEU A 23 -13.75 35.52 -9.88
N ARG A 24 -13.51 36.65 -10.55
CA ARG A 24 -13.33 37.98 -9.94
C ARG A 24 -14.69 38.62 -9.64
N ASP A 25 -14.73 39.68 -8.82
CA ASP A 25 -16.00 40.23 -8.33
C ASP A 25 -16.87 40.85 -9.44
N ASP A 26 -16.24 41.43 -10.47
CA ASP A 26 -16.87 41.88 -11.72
C ASP A 26 -17.52 40.72 -12.50
N GLU A 27 -16.82 39.59 -12.59
CA GLU A 27 -17.29 38.39 -13.29
C GLU A 27 -18.45 37.72 -12.54
N ILE A 28 -18.39 37.69 -11.20
CA ILE A 28 -19.48 37.18 -10.35
C ILE A 28 -20.70 38.10 -10.43
N ALA A 29 -20.50 39.42 -10.43
CA ALA A 29 -21.56 40.41 -10.56
C ALA A 29 -22.31 40.23 -11.88
N ALA A 30 -21.57 40.04 -12.98
CA ALA A 30 -22.14 39.77 -14.30
C ALA A 30 -22.88 38.42 -14.36
N ASP A 31 -22.28 37.34 -13.85
CA ASP A 31 -22.85 35.98 -13.91
C ASP A 31 -24.12 35.83 -13.05
N LEU A 32 -24.15 36.50 -11.89
CA LEU A 32 -25.28 36.45 -10.96
C LEU A 32 -26.28 37.60 -11.15
N ALA A 33 -26.07 38.49 -12.13
CA ALA A 33 -26.86 39.68 -12.40
C ALA A 33 -27.12 40.53 -11.14
N ILE A 34 -26.05 40.79 -10.36
CA ILE A 34 -26.08 41.63 -9.16
C ILE A 34 -25.01 42.73 -9.23
N PRO A 35 -25.19 43.86 -8.53
CA PRO A 35 -24.15 44.89 -8.43
C PRO A 35 -22.86 44.36 -7.78
N GLU A 36 -21.69 44.87 -8.20
CA GLU A 36 -20.37 44.45 -7.66
C GLU A 36 -20.23 44.74 -6.15
N ASP A 37 -20.82 45.84 -5.66
CA ASP A 37 -20.87 46.15 -4.23
C ASP A 37 -21.70 45.13 -3.43
N ALA A 38 -22.67 44.46 -4.07
CA ALA A 38 -23.43 43.37 -3.48
C ALA A 38 -22.59 42.09 -3.37
N VAL A 39 -21.75 41.79 -4.37
CA VAL A 39 -20.78 40.66 -4.32
C VAL A 39 -19.83 40.83 -3.12
N ALA A 40 -19.24 42.02 -2.96
CA ALA A 40 -18.34 42.31 -1.85
C ALA A 40 -19.03 42.25 -0.47
N ARG A 41 -20.32 42.60 -0.38
CA ARG A 41 -21.12 42.43 0.86
C ARG A 41 -21.40 40.95 1.15
N HIS A 42 -21.78 40.17 0.13
CA HIS A 42 -22.02 38.74 0.29
C HIS A 42 -20.75 37.99 0.69
N LEU A 43 -19.59 38.29 0.08
CA LEU A 43 -18.33 37.67 0.44
C LEU A 43 -17.91 37.96 1.89
N ARG A 44 -18.02 39.22 2.34
CA ARG A 44 -17.75 39.56 3.75
C ARG A 44 -18.62 38.78 4.72
N ARG A 45 -19.91 38.60 4.39
CA ARG A 45 -20.84 37.83 5.21
C ARG A 45 -20.51 36.33 5.20
N ILE A 46 -20.18 35.76 4.04
CA ILE A 46 -19.73 34.36 3.91
C ILE A 46 -18.48 34.11 4.78
N LEU A 47 -17.50 35.01 4.73
CA LEU A 47 -16.29 34.90 5.55
C LEU A 47 -16.59 34.94 7.05
N ALA A 48 -17.48 35.84 7.49
CA ALA A 48 -17.88 35.96 8.89
C ALA A 48 -18.67 34.73 9.38
N GLU A 49 -19.66 34.26 8.60
CA GLU A 49 -20.53 33.13 8.96
C GLU A 49 -19.77 31.79 8.97
N LEU A 50 -18.78 31.63 8.09
CA LEU A 50 -17.97 30.40 7.99
C LEU A 50 -16.66 30.46 8.78
N GLY A 51 -16.37 31.57 9.46
CA GLY A 51 -15.12 31.76 10.21
C GLY A 51 -13.85 31.75 9.35
N LEU A 52 -13.95 32.21 8.09
CA LEU A 52 -12.87 32.17 7.11
C LEU A 52 -12.14 33.52 7.08
N ARG A 53 -10.80 33.47 7.02
CA ARG A 53 -9.96 34.66 7.19
C ARG A 53 -9.87 35.53 5.94
N ASP A 54 -9.98 34.92 4.76
CA ASP A 54 -9.80 35.59 3.47
C ASP A 54 -10.49 34.84 2.33
N ARG A 55 -10.45 35.43 1.13
CA ARG A 55 -11.01 34.84 -0.10
C ARG A 55 -10.37 33.48 -0.41
N ALA A 56 -9.08 33.30 -0.14
CA ALA A 56 -8.39 32.03 -0.37
C ALA A 56 -8.97 30.91 0.50
N ALA A 57 -9.27 31.21 1.77
CA ALA A 57 -9.96 30.30 2.67
C ALA A 57 -11.40 29.99 2.19
N ALA A 58 -12.12 30.96 1.61
CA ALA A 58 -13.42 30.73 0.97
C ALA A 58 -13.34 29.78 -0.23
N ILE A 59 -12.32 29.93 -1.08
CA ILE A 59 -12.06 29.02 -2.21
C ILE A 59 -11.84 27.59 -1.70
N VAL A 60 -10.96 27.42 -0.72
CA VAL A 60 -10.67 26.10 -0.12
C VAL A 60 -11.92 25.48 0.50
N HIS A 61 -12.70 26.27 1.26
CA HIS A 61 -13.95 25.80 1.85
C HIS A 61 -14.99 25.39 0.80
N ALA A 62 -15.09 26.11 -0.32
CA ALA A 62 -15.97 25.75 -1.43
C ALA A 62 -15.58 24.40 -2.06
N PHE A 63 -14.28 24.07 -2.11
CA PHE A 63 -13.81 22.75 -2.54
C PHE A 63 -14.06 21.67 -1.48
N ASP A 64 -13.82 21.96 -0.20
CA ASP A 64 -13.97 21.00 0.89
C ASP A 64 -15.44 20.59 1.12
N CYS A 65 -16.38 21.51 0.89
CA CYS A 65 -17.82 21.22 0.93
C CYS A 65 -18.40 20.71 -0.41
N GLY A 66 -17.55 20.48 -1.42
CA GLY A 66 -17.97 19.95 -2.72
C GLY A 66 -18.85 20.89 -3.55
N LEU A 67 -18.81 22.20 -3.27
CA LEU A 67 -19.57 23.21 -4.02
C LEU A 67 -18.96 23.49 -5.40
N VAL A 68 -17.65 23.22 -5.58
CA VAL A 68 -16.92 23.49 -6.83
C VAL A 68 -16.00 22.34 -7.22
N VAL A 69 -15.85 22.12 -8.52
CA VAL A 69 -14.94 21.12 -9.12
C VAL A 69 -13.70 21.83 -9.69
N PRO A 70 -12.48 21.29 -9.47
CA PRO A 70 -11.27 21.87 -10.07
C PRO A 70 -11.33 21.82 -11.61
N GLY A 71 -11.10 22.96 -12.28
CA GLY A 71 -11.11 23.07 -13.74
C GLY A 71 -12.36 23.73 -14.34
N SER A 72 -13.32 24.15 -13.51
CA SER A 72 -14.53 24.88 -13.93
C SER A 72 -14.37 26.40 -13.99
N GLY A 73 -13.18 26.95 -13.71
CA GLY A 73 -12.91 28.38 -13.80
C GLY A 73 -12.66 28.87 -15.24
N PRO A 74 -12.93 30.16 -15.54
CA PRO A 74 -12.64 30.72 -16.85
C PRO A 74 -11.14 30.56 -17.15
N ARG A 75 -10.81 29.83 -18.22
CA ARG A 75 -9.44 29.71 -18.70
C ARG A 75 -8.99 31.10 -19.12
N THR A 76 -8.01 31.67 -18.42
CA THR A 76 -7.32 32.87 -18.88
C THR A 76 -6.74 32.55 -20.25
N ARG A 77 -7.26 33.21 -21.30
CA ARG A 77 -6.70 33.14 -22.65
C ARG A 77 -5.24 33.58 -22.53
N GLU A 78 -4.31 32.65 -22.74
CA GLU A 78 -2.89 32.97 -22.86
C GLU A 78 -2.70 33.92 -24.03
N ALA A 79 -2.39 35.18 -23.68
CA ALA A 79 -1.95 36.18 -24.62
C ALA A 79 -0.54 35.81 -25.13
N GLY A 80 -0.35 36.01 -26.44
CA GLY A 80 0.77 35.52 -27.22
C GLY A 80 2.16 35.77 -26.64
N ARG A 81 3.05 34.82 -26.91
CA ARG A 81 4.48 35.12 -27.04
C ARG A 81 4.96 34.72 -28.42
N ALA A 82 5.34 35.78 -29.13
CA ALA A 82 5.90 35.78 -30.46
C ALA A 82 7.25 35.04 -30.52
N ALA A 83 7.52 34.57 -31.73
CA ALA A 83 8.79 34.02 -32.17
C ALA A 83 9.94 35.00 -31.92
N ALA A 84 11.04 34.48 -31.37
CA ALA A 84 12.33 35.15 -31.39
C ALA A 84 13.39 34.12 -31.82
N THR A 85 13.85 34.29 -33.06
CA THR A 85 15.02 33.67 -33.67
C THR A 85 16.26 34.08 -32.87
N ALA A 86 17.08 33.11 -32.42
CA ALA A 86 18.38 33.40 -31.82
C ALA A 86 19.44 32.41 -32.33
N THR A 87 20.43 33.01 -32.97
CA THR A 87 21.58 32.46 -33.67
C THR A 87 22.51 31.68 -32.73
N ALA A 88 23.00 30.52 -33.20
CA ALA A 88 23.97 29.70 -32.51
C ALA A 88 25.34 30.40 -32.38
N ARG A 89 25.93 30.37 -31.18
CA ARG A 89 27.38 30.58 -30.93
C ARG A 89 27.95 29.33 -30.27
N PRO A 90 29.20 28.93 -30.59
CA PRO A 90 29.76 27.68 -30.12
C PRO A 90 30.16 27.76 -28.64
N ALA A 91 29.87 26.67 -27.92
CA ALA A 91 30.18 26.50 -26.51
C ALA A 91 31.66 26.13 -26.30
N VAL A 92 32.38 26.94 -25.53
CA VAL A 92 33.66 26.55 -24.90
C VAL A 92 33.30 25.74 -23.66
N ARG A 93 33.70 24.46 -23.64
CA ARG A 93 33.54 23.57 -22.48
C ARG A 93 34.58 23.91 -21.42
N VAL A 94 34.15 24.43 -20.28
CA VAL A 94 34.93 24.41 -19.04
C VAL A 94 34.41 23.25 -18.21
N SER A 95 35.21 22.20 -18.05
CA SER A 95 34.94 21.07 -17.15
C SER A 95 35.02 21.55 -15.70
N GLY A 96 33.85 21.81 -15.08
CA GLY A 96 33.72 21.88 -13.63
C GLY A 96 33.65 20.48 -13.02
N PRO A 97 34.00 20.31 -11.73
CA PRO A 97 33.94 19.02 -11.05
C PRO A 97 32.53 18.43 -11.09
N VAL A 98 32.45 17.14 -11.42
CA VAL A 98 31.21 16.36 -11.45
C VAL A 98 30.52 16.51 -10.08
N PRO A 99 29.28 17.02 -10.01
CA PRO A 99 28.56 17.07 -8.75
C PRO A 99 28.35 15.63 -8.29
N VAL A 100 28.87 15.31 -7.10
CA VAL A 100 28.55 14.08 -6.38
C VAL A 100 27.02 14.01 -6.30
N PRO A 101 26.36 12.92 -6.75
CA PRO A 101 24.91 12.84 -6.67
C PRO A 101 24.51 12.96 -5.19
N VAL A 102 23.90 14.09 -4.85
CA VAL A 102 23.20 14.24 -3.58
C VAL A 102 22.17 13.10 -3.55
N PRO A 103 22.16 12.23 -2.53
CA PRO A 103 21.18 11.17 -2.47
C PRO A 103 19.80 11.82 -2.53
N VAL A 104 19.07 11.55 -3.61
CA VAL A 104 17.67 11.95 -3.72
C VAL A 104 16.96 11.43 -2.47
N PRO A 105 16.25 12.28 -1.71
CA PRO A 105 15.61 11.85 -0.48
C PRO A 105 14.66 10.70 -0.78
N MET A 106 15.03 9.51 -0.34
CA MET A 106 14.34 8.27 -0.71
C MET A 106 13.11 8.12 0.17
N VAL A 107 11.94 8.11 -0.46
CA VAL A 107 10.68 7.89 0.26
C VAL A 107 10.46 6.39 0.40
N ARG A 108 10.41 5.90 1.65
CA ARG A 108 10.12 4.50 1.93
C ARG A 108 8.61 4.30 2.07
N ILE A 109 8.04 3.44 1.23
CA ILE A 109 6.65 3.01 1.26
C ILE A 109 6.58 1.58 1.77
N SER A 110 5.76 1.38 2.79
CA SER A 110 5.68 0.16 3.54
C SER A 110 4.26 -0.40 3.50
N LEU A 111 4.04 -1.49 2.75
CA LEU A 111 2.74 -2.10 2.45
C LEU A 111 2.58 -3.52 3.03
N LEU A 112 3.68 -4.14 3.50
CA LEU A 112 3.66 -5.44 4.16
C LEU A 112 3.19 -5.33 5.63
N GLY A 113 2.11 -4.60 5.84
CA GLY A 113 1.50 -4.22 7.11
C GLY A 113 0.50 -3.08 6.86
N PRO A 114 0.03 -2.37 7.90
CA PRO A 114 -0.62 -1.07 7.71
C PRO A 114 0.27 -0.13 6.89
N LEU A 115 -0.33 0.67 6.00
CA LEU A 115 0.44 1.59 5.14
C LEU A 115 1.25 2.54 6.02
N GLN A 116 2.56 2.54 5.80
CA GLN A 116 3.46 3.53 6.39
C GLN A 116 4.30 4.15 5.30
N VAL A 117 4.42 5.49 5.32
CA VAL A 117 5.32 6.20 4.44
C VAL A 117 6.26 7.06 5.27
N ARG A 118 7.56 6.91 5.02
CA ARG A 118 8.60 7.66 5.71
C ARG A 118 9.50 8.35 4.70
N GLN A 119 9.90 9.56 5.01
CA GLN A 119 10.89 10.32 4.26
C GLN A 119 11.98 10.76 5.23
N ASP A 120 13.24 10.44 4.92
CA ASP A 120 14.39 10.72 5.78
C ASP A 120 14.18 10.27 7.23
N GLY A 121 13.54 9.11 7.39
CA GLY A 121 13.21 8.54 8.68
C GLY A 121 12.01 9.18 9.39
N ARG A 122 11.35 10.20 8.85
CA ARG A 122 10.15 10.83 9.46
C ARG A 122 8.86 10.30 8.83
N PRO A 123 7.82 9.96 9.63
CA PRO A 123 6.54 9.52 9.10
C PRO A 123 5.81 10.67 8.37
N LEU A 124 5.22 10.37 7.22
CA LEU A 124 4.38 11.30 6.45
C LEU A 124 2.91 11.03 6.71
N ASN A 125 2.12 12.08 6.95
CA ASN A 125 0.67 11.98 7.03
C ASN A 125 0.06 12.08 5.63
N LEU A 126 -0.51 10.97 5.16
CA LEU A 126 -1.12 10.84 3.84
C LEU A 126 -2.63 11.13 3.82
N GLY A 127 -3.21 11.55 4.94
CA GLY A 127 -4.64 11.79 5.04
C GLY A 127 -5.46 10.49 5.09
N HIS A 128 -6.69 10.55 4.59
CA HIS A 128 -7.68 9.48 4.74
C HIS A 128 -7.38 8.20 3.92
N LEU A 129 -8.03 7.09 4.27
CA LEU A 129 -7.76 5.75 3.72
C LEU A 129 -7.88 5.63 2.19
N ARG A 130 -8.84 6.30 1.54
CA ARG A 130 -8.93 6.30 0.06
C ARG A 130 -7.75 6.98 -0.63
N GLN A 131 -7.17 8.02 -0.04
CA GLN A 131 -5.96 8.67 -0.58
C GLN A 131 -4.74 7.75 -0.43
N GLN A 132 -4.65 7.08 0.73
CA GLN A 132 -3.66 6.05 1.00
C GLN A 132 -3.75 4.87 0.03
N ALA A 133 -4.97 4.41 -0.29
CA ALA A 133 -5.22 3.33 -1.25
C ALA A 133 -4.76 3.69 -2.66
N VAL A 134 -4.94 4.95 -3.10
CA VAL A 134 -4.38 5.43 -4.39
C VAL A 134 -2.86 5.34 -4.38
N LEU A 135 -2.18 5.74 -3.30
CA LEU A 135 -0.72 5.61 -3.22
C LEU A 135 -0.28 4.13 -3.24
N ALA A 136 -0.97 3.27 -2.49
CA ALA A 136 -0.69 1.84 -2.47
C ALA A 136 -0.81 1.23 -3.88
N ALA A 137 -1.86 1.59 -4.63
CA ALA A 137 -2.05 1.13 -6.00
C ALA A 137 -0.88 1.52 -6.93
N LEU A 138 -0.39 2.76 -6.82
CA LEU A 138 0.76 3.23 -7.60
C LEU A 138 2.06 2.54 -7.17
N ALA A 139 2.25 2.30 -5.87
CA ALA A 139 3.43 1.63 -5.33
C ALA A 139 3.49 0.14 -5.74
N LEU A 140 2.34 -0.54 -5.73
CA LEU A 140 2.21 -1.93 -6.22
C LEU A 140 2.41 -2.03 -7.74
N GLY A 141 2.21 -0.93 -8.48
CA GLY A 141 2.53 -0.85 -9.90
C GLY A 141 4.01 -1.00 -10.25
N ALA A 142 4.92 -0.94 -9.27
CA ALA A 142 6.37 -1.16 -9.46
C ALA A 142 6.99 -0.31 -10.59
N GLY A 143 6.55 0.95 -10.71
CA GLY A 143 7.02 1.87 -11.75
C GLY A 143 6.22 1.85 -13.06
N ARG A 144 5.25 0.92 -13.20
CA ARG A 144 4.30 0.95 -14.33
C ARG A 144 3.35 2.14 -14.20
N THR A 145 2.95 2.70 -15.34
CA THR A 145 1.82 3.64 -15.38
C THR A 145 0.53 2.89 -15.08
N VAL A 146 -0.21 3.37 -14.08
CA VAL A 146 -1.54 2.90 -13.71
C VAL A 146 -2.56 3.90 -14.24
N SER A 147 -3.48 3.40 -15.07
CA SER A 147 -4.53 4.21 -15.66
C SER A 147 -5.51 4.72 -14.61
N ARG A 148 -6.21 5.79 -14.97
CA ARG A 148 -7.28 6.32 -14.13
C ARG A 148 -8.37 5.27 -13.88
N GLN A 149 -8.71 4.47 -14.89
CA GLN A 149 -9.75 3.45 -14.77
C GLN A 149 -9.30 2.33 -13.82
N GLU A 150 -8.06 1.85 -13.92
CA GLU A 150 -7.50 0.87 -12.97
C GLU A 150 -7.52 1.38 -11.53
N LEU A 151 -7.24 2.68 -11.31
CA LEU A 151 -7.36 3.29 -9.98
C LEU A 151 -8.82 3.35 -9.51
N LEU A 152 -9.76 3.67 -10.39
CA LEU A 152 -11.17 3.69 -10.02
C LEU A 152 -11.67 2.29 -9.65
N ASP A 153 -11.41 1.30 -10.50
CA ASP A 153 -11.83 -0.08 -10.30
C ASP A 153 -11.15 -0.69 -9.06
N GLY A 154 -9.86 -0.42 -8.86
CA GLY A 154 -9.08 -0.97 -7.76
C GLY A 154 -9.45 -0.43 -6.38
N ILE A 155 -9.90 0.82 -6.28
CA ILE A 155 -10.24 1.46 -4.98
C ILE A 155 -11.76 1.47 -4.72
N TRP A 156 -12.60 1.59 -5.75
CA TRP A 156 -14.06 1.71 -5.60
C TRP A 156 -14.84 0.52 -6.16
N GLY A 157 -14.24 -0.32 -7.01
CA GLY A 157 -14.92 -1.47 -7.59
C GLY A 157 -16.17 -1.08 -8.36
N MET A 158 -17.29 -1.74 -8.05
CA MET A 158 -18.58 -1.55 -8.73
C MET A 158 -19.30 -0.25 -8.35
N GLU A 159 -18.82 0.47 -7.33
CA GLU A 159 -19.43 1.71 -6.84
C GLU A 159 -18.48 2.92 -7.00
N PRO A 160 -18.06 3.25 -8.23
CA PRO A 160 -17.21 4.41 -8.46
C PRO A 160 -17.95 5.70 -8.15
N PRO A 161 -17.23 6.75 -7.69
CA PRO A 161 -17.84 8.05 -7.48
C PRO A 161 -18.33 8.61 -8.82
N HIS A 162 -19.45 9.33 -8.79
CA HIS A 162 -20.03 9.97 -9.98
C HIS A 162 -19.10 11.00 -10.64
N THR A 163 -18.10 11.49 -9.90
CA THR A 163 -17.14 12.51 -10.34
C THR A 163 -15.71 11.98 -10.42
N ASN A 164 -14.87 12.64 -11.21
CA ASN A 164 -13.46 12.33 -11.29
C ASN A 164 -12.66 12.72 -10.03
N VAL A 165 -12.54 11.81 -9.07
CA VAL A 165 -11.83 12.08 -7.81
C VAL A 165 -10.32 11.82 -7.85
N VAL A 166 -9.83 11.03 -8.82
CA VAL A 166 -8.42 10.58 -8.86
C VAL A 166 -7.40 11.74 -8.91
N PRO A 167 -7.58 12.79 -9.74
CA PRO A 167 -6.66 13.93 -9.77
C PRO A 167 -6.55 14.67 -8.43
N VAL A 168 -7.63 14.72 -7.65
CA VAL A 168 -7.64 15.37 -6.32
C VAL A 168 -6.76 14.60 -5.35
N TYR A 169 -6.86 13.27 -5.31
CA TYR A 169 -6.00 12.45 -4.48
C TYR A 169 -4.54 12.53 -4.92
N VAL A 170 -4.27 12.49 -6.22
CA VAL A 170 -2.90 12.64 -6.74
C VAL A 170 -2.31 14.01 -6.37
N TYR A 171 -3.09 15.09 -6.46
CA TYR A 171 -2.65 16.42 -6.03
C TYR A 171 -2.28 16.44 -4.54
N ARG A 172 -3.15 15.90 -3.66
CA ARG A 172 -2.89 15.83 -2.22
C ARG A 172 -1.68 14.96 -1.89
N LEU A 173 -1.52 13.81 -2.57
CA LEU A 173 -0.36 12.95 -2.43
C LEU A 173 0.92 13.64 -2.90
N ARG A 174 0.91 14.34 -4.03
CA ARG A 174 2.06 15.14 -4.47
C ARG A 174 2.44 16.19 -3.43
N LYS A 175 1.47 16.85 -2.81
CA LYS A 175 1.72 17.81 -1.72
C LYS A 175 2.33 17.13 -0.50
N ALA A 176 1.83 15.96 -0.09
CA ALA A 176 2.32 15.22 1.07
C ALA A 176 3.70 14.59 0.86
N LEU A 177 4.02 14.16 -0.36
CA LEU A 177 5.28 13.49 -0.73
C LEU A 177 6.39 14.47 -1.13
N ARG A 178 6.08 15.76 -1.30
CA ARG A 178 7.08 16.79 -1.55
C ARG A 178 7.75 17.16 -0.23
N ALA A 179 8.96 16.65 -0.01
CA ALA A 179 9.93 17.31 0.86
C ALA A 179 11.23 17.56 0.07
N GLY A 180 11.59 18.84 -0.04
CA GLY A 180 12.80 19.33 -0.73
C GLY A 180 12.51 20.13 -2.00
N ASP A 181 13.41 21.07 -2.33
CA ASP A 181 13.40 21.93 -3.52
C ASP A 181 13.82 21.19 -4.81
N GLY A 182 13.44 19.92 -4.93
CA GLY A 182 13.70 19.11 -6.12
C GLY A 182 12.72 19.46 -7.25
N PRO A 183 13.18 19.57 -8.51
CA PRO A 183 12.32 19.97 -9.64
C PRO A 183 11.36 18.87 -10.13
N ALA A 184 11.51 17.61 -9.68
CA ALA A 184 10.74 16.48 -10.18
C ALA A 184 9.52 16.14 -9.29
N SER A 185 8.36 15.93 -9.92
CA SER A 185 7.12 15.55 -9.22
C SER A 185 7.19 14.09 -8.74
N PRO A 186 6.88 13.79 -7.45
CA PRO A 186 6.94 12.42 -6.91
C PRO A 186 5.95 11.45 -7.56
N ILE A 187 4.86 11.98 -8.12
CA ILE A 187 3.92 11.23 -8.96
C ILE A 187 3.93 11.86 -10.33
N GLU A 188 4.34 11.11 -11.34
CA GLU A 188 4.30 11.52 -12.74
C GLU A 188 2.91 11.28 -13.31
N HIS A 189 2.53 12.09 -14.30
CA HIS A 189 1.30 11.92 -15.05
C HIS A 189 1.64 11.98 -16.53
N ASP A 190 1.23 10.97 -17.27
CA ASP A 190 1.30 10.92 -18.74
C ASP A 190 -0.11 10.72 -19.33
N ARG A 191 -0.23 10.54 -20.64
CA ARG A 191 -1.53 10.35 -21.30
C ARG A 191 -2.23 9.04 -20.89
N CYS A 192 -1.48 8.08 -20.36
CA CYS A 192 -1.97 6.76 -20.00
C CYS A 192 -2.35 6.65 -18.51
N GLY A 193 -1.90 7.58 -17.65
CA GLY A 193 -2.30 7.64 -16.26
C GLY A 193 -1.21 8.20 -15.34
N TYR A 194 -1.04 7.54 -14.19
CA TYR A 194 -0.16 7.98 -13.11
C TYR A 194 0.88 6.91 -12.77
N ARG A 195 2.10 7.32 -12.41
CA ARG A 195 3.12 6.43 -11.84
C ARG A 195 3.93 7.14 -10.77
N LEU A 196 4.50 6.36 -9.86
CA LEU A 196 5.55 6.88 -8.97
C LEU A 196 6.81 7.18 -9.78
N ALA A 197 7.47 8.30 -9.48
CA ALA A 197 8.72 8.68 -10.15
C ALA A 197 9.80 7.61 -9.93
N PRO A 198 10.41 7.05 -10.99
CA PRO A 198 11.43 6.01 -10.85
C PRO A 198 12.61 6.46 -9.99
N GLY A 199 13.15 5.55 -9.18
CA GLY A 199 14.33 5.80 -8.36
C GLY A 199 14.13 6.72 -7.15
N THR A 200 12.90 7.18 -6.89
CA THR A 200 12.59 8.06 -5.74
C THR A 200 11.93 7.34 -4.57
N PHE A 201 11.46 6.10 -4.78
CA PHE A 201 10.75 5.30 -3.78
C PHE A 201 11.40 3.94 -3.53
N ASP A 202 11.50 3.57 -2.26
CA ASP A 202 11.80 2.21 -1.82
C ASP A 202 10.51 1.56 -1.29
N VAL A 203 10.04 0.51 -1.97
CA VAL A 203 8.78 -0.17 -1.65
C VAL A 203 9.11 -1.56 -1.08
N ASP A 204 8.65 -1.84 0.14
CA ASP A 204 8.99 -3.10 0.84
C ASP A 204 8.49 -4.36 0.09
N VAL A 205 7.36 -4.27 -0.63
CA VAL A 205 6.88 -5.33 -1.52
C VAL A 205 7.89 -5.63 -2.63
N ALA A 206 8.44 -4.60 -3.30
CA ALA A 206 9.44 -4.79 -4.35
C ALA A 206 10.75 -5.37 -3.79
N HIS A 207 11.12 -5.02 -2.56
CA HIS A 207 12.25 -5.64 -1.86
C HIS A 207 11.97 -7.12 -1.55
N MET A 208 10.77 -7.46 -1.06
CA MET A 208 10.37 -8.84 -0.81
C MET A 208 10.42 -9.69 -2.09
N GLU A 209 9.94 -9.18 -3.23
CA GLU A 209 9.98 -9.91 -4.50
C GLU A 209 11.44 -10.17 -4.97
N ARG A 210 12.36 -9.23 -4.75
CA ARG A 210 13.80 -9.46 -4.98
C ARG A 210 14.37 -10.56 -4.08
N LEU A 211 14.04 -10.53 -2.78
CA LEU A 211 14.46 -11.56 -1.84
C LEU A 211 13.89 -12.94 -2.22
N LEU A 212 12.64 -13.01 -2.68
CA LEU A 212 12.04 -14.27 -3.17
C LEU A 212 12.77 -14.84 -4.38
N ALA A 213 13.22 -13.98 -5.30
CA ALA A 213 14.05 -14.41 -6.43
C ALA A 213 15.42 -14.95 -5.97
N GLU A 214 16.02 -14.35 -4.93
CA GLU A 214 17.26 -14.85 -4.31
C GLU A 214 17.02 -16.19 -3.59
N VAL A 215 15.93 -16.32 -2.82
CA VAL A 215 15.52 -17.59 -2.19
C VAL A 215 15.43 -18.70 -3.23
N ALA A 216 14.78 -18.45 -4.37
CA ALA A 216 14.64 -19.44 -5.43
C ALA A 216 15.97 -19.83 -6.11
N ARG A 217 16.99 -18.97 -6.05
CA ARG A 217 18.35 -19.32 -6.54
C ARG A 217 19.09 -20.18 -5.51
N ALA A 218 19.11 -19.76 -4.25
CA ALA A 218 19.74 -20.50 -3.16
C ALA A 218 19.11 -21.89 -2.97
N ASP A 219 17.79 -21.99 -3.12
CA ASP A 219 17.05 -23.26 -3.01
C ASP A 219 17.46 -24.26 -4.09
N ARG A 220 17.63 -23.80 -5.34
CA ARG A 220 18.14 -24.63 -6.45
C ARG A 220 19.60 -25.03 -6.26
N ALA A 221 20.40 -24.18 -5.62
CA ALA A 221 21.78 -24.49 -5.29
C ALA A 221 21.92 -25.40 -4.06
N GLY A 222 20.82 -25.69 -3.35
CA GLY A 222 20.85 -26.50 -2.12
C GLY A 222 21.49 -25.80 -0.91
N GLU A 223 21.61 -24.47 -0.97
CA GLU A 223 22.26 -23.65 0.07
C GLU A 223 21.31 -23.41 1.25
N ALA A 224 21.10 -24.45 2.06
CA ALA A 224 20.11 -24.46 3.14
C ALA A 224 20.21 -23.24 4.08
N THR A 225 21.42 -22.89 4.53
CA THR A 225 21.65 -21.74 5.42
C THR A 225 21.27 -20.42 4.76
N GLU A 226 21.57 -20.26 3.48
CA GLU A 226 21.27 -19.05 2.74
C GLU A 226 19.76 -18.89 2.49
N VAL A 227 19.07 -20.00 2.18
CA VAL A 227 17.60 -20.00 2.07
C VAL A 227 16.97 -19.53 3.38
N ILE A 228 17.40 -20.08 4.53
CA ILE A 228 16.87 -19.68 5.84
C ILE A 228 17.11 -18.19 6.10
N ARG A 229 18.32 -17.68 5.80
CA ARG A 229 18.69 -16.27 5.98
C ARG A 229 17.83 -15.35 5.11
N LEU A 230 17.68 -15.66 3.82
CA LEU A 230 16.89 -14.87 2.88
C LEU A 230 15.40 -14.90 3.20
N CYS A 231 14.84 -16.07 3.55
CA CYS A 231 13.46 -16.17 4.01
C CYS A 231 13.23 -15.35 5.29
N THR A 232 14.16 -15.36 6.24
CA THR A 232 14.07 -14.55 7.46
C THR A 232 14.02 -13.06 7.12
N ARG A 233 14.95 -12.57 6.29
CA ARG A 233 14.96 -11.17 5.85
C ARG A 233 13.66 -10.75 5.15
N ALA A 234 13.07 -11.65 4.34
CA ALA A 234 11.80 -11.39 3.68
C ALA A 234 10.63 -11.34 4.68
N LEU A 235 10.64 -12.23 5.68
CA LEU A 235 9.63 -12.26 6.75
C LEU A 235 9.70 -11.04 7.67
N ASP A 236 10.90 -10.52 7.94
CA ASP A 236 11.11 -9.31 8.75
C ASP A 236 10.50 -8.04 8.12
N LEU A 237 10.21 -8.07 6.81
CA LEU A 237 9.49 -6.98 6.15
C LEU A 237 8.01 -6.94 6.54
N PHE A 238 7.43 -8.07 6.97
CA PHE A 238 6.03 -8.15 7.38
C PHE A 238 5.84 -7.62 8.81
N ARG A 239 5.09 -6.53 8.94
CA ARG A 239 4.76 -5.86 10.21
C ARG A 239 3.32 -6.09 10.67
N GLY A 240 2.61 -7.03 10.04
CA GLY A 240 1.20 -7.31 10.31
C GLY A 240 0.50 -7.88 9.10
N GLU A 241 -0.81 -7.66 9.02
CA GLU A 241 -1.62 -7.95 7.84
C GLU A 241 -1.26 -6.97 6.70
N PRO A 242 -0.88 -7.45 5.51
CA PRO A 242 -0.57 -6.59 4.37
C PRO A 242 -1.74 -5.69 3.97
N LEU A 243 -1.45 -4.41 3.70
CA LEU A 243 -2.46 -3.41 3.34
C LEU A 243 -3.64 -3.34 4.33
N ALA A 244 -3.38 -3.58 5.63
CA ALA A 244 -4.37 -3.45 6.68
C ALA A 244 -5.10 -2.11 6.57
N GLU A 245 -6.42 -2.13 6.83
CA GLU A 245 -7.34 -0.98 6.78
C GLU A 245 -7.58 -0.32 5.41
N LEU A 246 -6.75 -0.61 4.40
CA LEU A 246 -6.95 -0.03 3.08
C LEU A 246 -8.17 -0.63 2.39
N PRO A 247 -9.09 0.21 1.86
CA PRO A 247 -10.30 -0.25 1.20
C PRO A 247 -10.06 -0.59 -0.28
N GLY A 248 -10.99 -1.36 -0.82
CA GLY A 248 -11.18 -1.54 -2.25
C GLY A 248 -10.66 -2.88 -2.78
N PRO A 249 -11.16 -3.33 -3.94
CA PRO A 249 -10.84 -4.66 -4.49
C PRO A 249 -9.35 -4.95 -4.66
N LEU A 250 -8.54 -3.93 -5.03
CA LEU A 250 -7.11 -4.10 -5.20
C LEU A 250 -6.42 -4.43 -3.86
N ALA A 251 -6.80 -3.73 -2.78
CA ALA A 251 -6.21 -3.95 -1.47
C ALA A 251 -6.56 -5.35 -0.93
N GLU A 252 -7.80 -5.81 -1.15
CA GLU A 252 -8.25 -7.15 -0.77
C GLU A 252 -7.50 -8.24 -1.53
N ALA A 253 -7.40 -8.12 -2.85
CA ALA A 253 -6.68 -9.09 -3.69
C ALA A 253 -5.19 -9.17 -3.34
N GLU A 254 -4.53 -8.02 -3.15
CA GLU A 254 -3.11 -7.96 -2.80
C GLU A 254 -2.86 -8.45 -1.38
N ARG A 255 -3.77 -8.19 -0.44
CA ARG A 255 -3.69 -8.73 0.91
C ARG A 255 -3.71 -10.25 0.92
N LEU A 256 -4.60 -10.87 0.13
CA LEU A 256 -4.63 -12.33 -0.04
C LEU A 256 -3.31 -12.83 -0.63
N ARG A 257 -2.88 -12.27 -1.77
CA ARG A 257 -1.64 -12.64 -2.46
C ARG A 257 -0.41 -12.55 -1.55
N LEU A 258 -0.27 -11.44 -0.82
CA LEU A 258 0.88 -11.20 0.06
C LEU A 258 0.84 -12.07 1.31
N THR A 259 -0.36 -12.40 1.82
CA THR A 259 -0.52 -13.36 2.92
C THR A 259 -0.08 -14.76 2.49
N GLU A 260 -0.49 -15.21 1.31
CA GLU A 260 -0.03 -16.48 0.74
C GLU A 260 1.49 -16.52 0.55
N ARG A 261 2.10 -15.41 0.09
CA ARG A 261 3.57 -15.30 0.00
C ARG A 261 4.24 -15.44 1.36
N ARG A 262 3.68 -14.82 2.41
CA ARG A 262 4.18 -14.97 3.78
C ARG A 262 4.12 -16.41 4.27
N ILE A 263 2.99 -17.09 4.03
CA ILE A 263 2.79 -18.51 4.38
C ILE A 263 3.85 -19.36 3.68
N ALA A 264 4.04 -19.17 2.37
CA ALA A 264 5.02 -19.91 1.59
C ALA A 264 6.47 -19.70 2.07
N LEU A 265 6.83 -18.48 2.48
CA LEU A 265 8.14 -18.18 3.08
C LEU A 265 8.37 -18.93 4.39
N ILE A 266 7.40 -18.94 5.29
CA ILE A 266 7.49 -19.67 6.57
C ILE A 266 7.61 -21.18 6.32
N GLN A 267 6.78 -21.72 5.43
CA GLN A 267 6.84 -23.14 5.06
C GLN A 267 8.21 -23.50 4.48
N ARG A 268 8.73 -22.69 3.55
CA ARG A 268 10.04 -22.93 2.93
C ARG A 268 11.17 -22.88 3.95
N LYS A 269 11.18 -21.86 4.81
CA LYS A 269 12.17 -21.71 5.89
C LYS A 269 12.13 -22.92 6.84
N SER A 270 10.93 -23.33 7.24
CA SER A 270 10.70 -24.49 8.12
C SER A 270 11.19 -25.79 7.51
N GLN A 271 10.99 -26.01 6.21
CA GLN A 271 11.48 -27.20 5.51
C GLN A 271 13.01 -27.32 5.60
N TRP A 272 13.74 -26.22 5.38
CA TRP A 272 15.19 -26.21 5.48
C TRP A 272 15.69 -26.29 6.93
N GLN A 273 15.04 -25.63 7.88
CA GLN A 273 15.34 -25.77 9.30
C GLN A 273 15.23 -27.24 9.75
N LEU A 274 14.15 -27.94 9.36
CA LEU A 274 13.97 -29.36 9.68
C LEU A 274 15.03 -30.26 9.04
N ARG A 275 15.52 -29.94 7.84
CA ARG A 275 16.62 -30.67 7.19
C ARG A 275 17.96 -30.48 7.91
N LEU A 276 18.18 -29.29 8.48
CA LEU A 276 19.38 -28.98 9.27
C LEU A 276 19.25 -29.39 10.76
N GLY A 277 18.21 -30.14 11.15
CA GLY A 277 18.00 -30.55 12.54
C GLY A 277 17.56 -29.42 13.48
N ARG A 278 17.21 -28.23 12.96
CA ARG A 278 16.75 -27.07 13.74
C ARG A 278 15.26 -27.20 14.10
N HIS A 279 14.91 -28.29 14.78
CA HIS A 279 13.51 -28.65 15.06
C HIS A 279 12.80 -27.62 15.94
N PHE A 280 13.47 -27.09 16.96
CA PHE A 280 12.86 -26.14 17.89
C PHE A 280 12.38 -24.86 17.17
N GLU A 281 13.23 -24.28 16.33
CA GLU A 281 12.92 -23.09 15.53
C GLU A 281 11.75 -23.36 14.56
N ALA A 282 11.82 -24.47 13.82
CA ALA A 282 10.77 -24.85 12.88
C ALA A 282 9.41 -25.11 13.58
N ILE A 283 9.42 -25.76 14.75
CA ILE A 283 8.19 -26.02 15.51
C ILE A 283 7.57 -24.70 15.98
N ALA A 284 8.36 -23.77 16.51
CA ALA A 284 7.86 -22.48 16.98
C ALA A 284 7.18 -21.69 15.84
N GLU A 285 7.83 -21.61 14.67
CA GLU A 285 7.28 -20.93 13.50
C GLU A 285 6.02 -21.61 12.96
N LEU A 286 6.03 -22.94 12.81
CA LEU A 286 4.88 -23.69 12.33
C LEU A 286 3.71 -23.67 13.30
N PHE A 287 3.96 -23.60 14.61
CA PHE A 287 2.91 -23.48 15.61
C PHE A 287 2.19 -22.13 15.49
N ALA A 288 2.93 -21.02 15.38
CA ALA A 288 2.36 -19.70 15.14
C ALA A 288 1.58 -19.66 13.81
N LEU A 289 2.11 -20.28 12.76
CA LEU A 289 1.44 -20.36 11.46
C LEU A 289 0.16 -21.19 11.53
N ALA A 290 0.15 -22.33 12.22
CA ALA A 290 -1.03 -23.18 12.38
C ALA A 290 -2.13 -22.47 13.19
N ALA A 291 -1.76 -21.65 14.18
CA ALA A 291 -2.72 -20.83 14.91
C ALA A 291 -3.35 -19.74 14.02
N ALA A 292 -2.56 -19.13 13.13
CA ALA A 292 -3.05 -18.12 12.18
C ALA A 292 -3.81 -18.72 10.99
N GLN A 293 -3.60 -20.00 10.68
CA GLN A 293 -4.17 -20.71 9.53
C GLN A 293 -4.78 -22.06 9.98
N PRO A 294 -5.80 -22.04 10.85
CA PRO A 294 -6.31 -23.26 11.52
C PRO A 294 -6.91 -24.29 10.56
N LEU A 295 -7.37 -23.86 9.38
CA LEU A 295 -7.96 -24.72 8.35
C LEU A 295 -6.93 -25.18 7.30
N ASN A 296 -5.66 -24.77 7.42
CA ASN A 296 -4.62 -25.15 6.47
C ASN A 296 -3.99 -26.50 6.83
N GLU A 297 -4.51 -27.56 6.20
CA GLU A 297 -4.03 -28.94 6.43
C GLU A 297 -2.54 -29.13 6.13
N THR A 298 -1.98 -28.40 5.15
CA THR A 298 -0.56 -28.50 4.80
C THR A 298 0.32 -28.01 5.95
N VAL A 299 -0.05 -26.88 6.56
CA VAL A 299 0.65 -26.35 7.73
C VAL A 299 0.53 -27.32 8.91
N ALA A 300 -0.67 -27.87 9.15
CA ALA A 300 -0.88 -28.86 10.20
C ALA A 300 0.01 -30.10 10.01
N VAL A 301 0.07 -30.65 8.81
CA VAL A 301 0.95 -31.79 8.46
C VAL A 301 2.42 -31.47 8.70
N MET A 302 2.88 -30.28 8.30
CA MET A 302 4.26 -29.87 8.54
C MET A 302 4.58 -29.78 10.04
N LEU A 303 3.67 -29.20 10.84
CA LEU A 303 3.82 -29.11 12.29
C LEU A 303 3.82 -30.49 12.94
N MET A 304 2.92 -31.38 12.55
CA MET A 304 2.88 -32.77 13.04
C MET A 304 4.21 -33.49 12.79
N ARG A 305 4.74 -33.39 11.57
CA ARG A 305 6.03 -33.98 11.20
C ARG A 305 7.20 -33.38 11.98
N ALA A 306 7.18 -32.06 12.16
CA ALA A 306 8.19 -31.35 12.94
C ALA A 306 8.20 -31.80 14.41
N LEU A 307 7.02 -31.87 15.04
CA LEU A 307 6.84 -32.32 16.41
C LEU A 307 7.27 -33.78 16.59
N CYS A 308 6.89 -34.67 15.68
CA CYS A 308 7.31 -36.08 15.73
C CYS A 308 8.83 -36.23 15.62
N ARG A 309 9.49 -35.50 14.71
CA ARG A 309 10.95 -35.51 14.60
C ARG A 309 11.64 -34.94 15.83
N GLY A 310 11.00 -34.00 16.53
CA GLY A 310 11.44 -33.47 17.81
C GLY A 310 11.08 -34.32 19.03
N GLY A 311 10.58 -35.56 18.86
CA GLY A 311 10.22 -36.46 19.95
C GLY A 311 8.88 -36.13 20.64
N ARG A 312 8.12 -35.15 20.14
CA ARG A 312 6.87 -34.66 20.74
C ARG A 312 5.64 -35.30 20.08
N ARG A 313 5.60 -36.63 20.05
CA ARG A 313 4.57 -37.42 19.35
C ARG A 313 3.14 -37.11 19.81
N THR A 314 2.92 -37.01 21.12
CA THR A 314 1.58 -36.72 21.68
C THR A 314 1.05 -35.37 21.18
N GLU A 315 1.92 -34.36 21.09
CA GLU A 315 1.53 -33.05 20.58
C GLU A 315 1.24 -33.05 19.09
N ALA A 316 1.96 -33.86 18.31
CA ALA A 316 1.65 -34.06 16.90
C ALA A 316 0.23 -34.63 16.70
N LEU A 317 -0.17 -35.62 17.51
CA LEU A 317 -1.53 -36.17 17.47
C LEU A 317 -2.58 -35.13 17.90
N ALA A 318 -2.27 -34.30 18.90
CA ALA A 318 -3.16 -33.21 19.32
C ALA A 318 -3.38 -32.15 18.22
N VAL A 319 -2.38 -31.89 17.37
CA VAL A 319 -2.52 -31.01 16.20
C VAL A 319 -3.54 -31.59 15.22
N PHE A 320 -3.47 -32.88 14.90
CA PHE A 320 -4.47 -33.55 14.05
C PHE A 320 -5.89 -33.38 14.59
N ASP A 321 -6.09 -33.69 15.88
CA ASP A 321 -7.41 -33.60 16.49
C ASP A 321 -7.98 -32.18 16.48
N ARG A 322 -7.13 -31.17 16.73
CA ARG A 322 -7.54 -29.76 16.66
C ARG A 322 -7.96 -29.37 15.24
N THR A 323 -7.13 -29.69 14.25
CA THR A 323 -7.42 -29.36 12.84
C THR A 323 -8.67 -30.09 12.35
N ARG A 324 -8.84 -31.36 12.71
CA ARG A 324 -10.04 -32.15 12.37
C ARG A 324 -11.31 -31.51 12.92
N ARG A 325 -11.30 -31.09 14.19
CA ARG A 325 -12.46 -30.41 14.80
C ARG A 325 -12.80 -29.12 14.07
N ARG A 326 -11.78 -28.29 13.77
CA ARG A 326 -11.98 -27.04 13.03
C ARG A 326 -12.55 -27.24 11.62
N LEU A 327 -12.05 -28.23 10.87
CA LEU A 327 -12.59 -28.54 9.54
C LEU A 327 -14.06 -29.00 9.61
N ALA A 328 -14.41 -29.79 10.63
CA ALA A 328 -15.78 -30.25 10.82
C ALA A 328 -16.71 -29.11 11.27
N GLU A 329 -16.26 -28.28 12.22
CA GLU A 329 -17.05 -27.17 12.79
C GLU A 329 -17.24 -26.02 11.81
N ASP A 330 -16.18 -25.58 11.13
CA ASP A 330 -16.20 -24.35 10.32
C ASP A 330 -16.60 -24.61 8.86
N LEU A 331 -16.28 -25.79 8.32
CA LEU A 331 -16.51 -26.13 6.90
C LEU A 331 -17.43 -27.35 6.70
N GLY A 332 -17.75 -28.11 7.74
CA GLY A 332 -18.57 -29.33 7.61
C GLY A 332 -17.89 -30.47 6.85
N VAL A 333 -16.57 -30.45 6.71
CA VAL A 333 -15.81 -31.45 5.91
C VAL A 333 -14.87 -32.28 6.78
N PRO A 334 -14.64 -33.57 6.41
CA PRO A 334 -13.64 -34.39 7.08
C PRO A 334 -12.20 -33.97 6.68
N PRO A 335 -11.18 -34.32 7.49
CA PRO A 335 -9.77 -34.11 7.13
C PRO A 335 -9.40 -34.73 5.79
N GLY A 336 -8.60 -34.05 4.98
CA GLY A 336 -8.07 -34.55 3.72
C GLY A 336 -7.10 -35.72 3.86
N ARG A 337 -6.77 -36.35 2.72
CA ARG A 337 -5.92 -37.56 2.68
C ARG A 337 -4.54 -37.35 3.27
N MET A 338 -3.91 -36.19 3.02
CA MET A 338 -2.55 -35.91 3.48
C MET A 338 -2.47 -35.81 5.01
N LEU A 339 -3.47 -35.18 5.63
CA LEU A 339 -3.57 -35.05 7.08
C LEU A 339 -3.83 -36.40 7.75
N ARG A 340 -4.77 -37.19 7.20
CA ARG A 340 -5.05 -38.56 7.69
C ARG A 340 -3.85 -39.50 7.54
N GLY A 341 -3.19 -39.49 6.38
CA GLY A 341 -2.01 -40.32 6.13
C GLY A 341 -0.88 -40.01 7.12
N THR A 342 -0.61 -38.73 7.39
CA THR A 342 0.40 -38.31 8.37
C THR A 342 0.03 -38.78 9.79
N TYR A 343 -1.24 -38.70 10.18
CA TYR A 343 -1.70 -39.20 11.46
C TYR A 343 -1.45 -40.71 11.60
N GLU A 344 -1.79 -41.49 10.58
CA GLU A 344 -1.57 -42.93 10.57
C GLU A 344 -0.09 -43.32 10.57
N GLU A 345 0.76 -42.63 9.80
CA GLU A 345 2.23 -42.78 9.83
C GLU A 345 2.77 -42.59 11.24
N ILE A 346 2.31 -41.55 11.94
CA ILE A 346 2.70 -41.28 13.32
C ILE A 346 2.23 -42.39 14.26
N LEU A 347 1.01 -42.90 14.09
CA LEU A 347 0.48 -43.98 14.93
C LEU A 347 1.27 -45.29 14.80
N ARG A 348 1.68 -45.65 13.59
CA ARG A 348 2.46 -46.88 13.35
C ARG A 348 3.90 -46.77 13.84
N GLY A 349 4.40 -45.55 14.03
CA GLY A 349 5.81 -45.30 14.35
C GLY A 349 6.70 -45.32 13.11
N ASP A 350 6.12 -45.28 11.91
CA ASP A 350 6.82 -45.36 10.62
C ASP A 350 7.52 -44.05 10.23
N HIS A 351 7.65 -43.10 11.16
CA HIS A 351 8.38 -41.87 10.91
C HIS A 351 9.87 -42.11 11.09
N PRO A 352 10.67 -42.14 10.01
CA PRO A 352 12.10 -42.36 10.15
C PRO A 352 12.70 -41.23 11.01
N PRO A 353 13.60 -41.56 11.96
CA PRO A 353 14.41 -40.55 12.62
C PRO A 353 15.16 -39.72 11.56
N ALA A 354 15.41 -38.45 11.83
CA ALA A 354 16.14 -37.59 10.90
C ALA A 354 17.46 -38.27 10.48
N ALA A 355 17.72 -38.34 9.17
CA ALA A 355 18.99 -38.82 8.65
C ALA A 355 20.10 -37.93 9.25
N GLY A 356 20.85 -38.48 10.21
CA GLY A 356 21.82 -37.74 11.01
C GLY A 356 21.92 -38.18 12.48
N SER A 357 21.02 -39.01 13.01
CA SER A 357 21.25 -39.65 14.32
C SER A 357 22.24 -40.81 14.14
N PRO A 358 23.46 -40.77 14.70
CA PRO A 358 24.32 -41.96 14.71
C PRO A 358 23.55 -43.05 15.45
N ALA A 359 23.43 -44.22 14.81
CA ALA A 359 22.85 -45.39 15.44
C ALA A 359 23.52 -45.56 16.81
N ALA A 360 22.75 -45.38 17.89
CA ALA A 360 23.23 -45.68 19.22
C ALA A 360 23.65 -47.15 19.21
N GLY A 361 24.96 -47.37 19.28
CA GLY A 361 25.54 -48.70 19.35
C GLY A 361 24.88 -49.47 20.47
N ARG A 362 24.35 -50.65 20.13
CA ARG A 362 23.98 -51.65 21.12
C ARG A 362 25.23 -51.96 21.94
N TRP A 363 25.14 -51.79 23.25
CA TRP A 363 26.02 -52.44 24.23
C TRP A 363 25.27 -53.65 24.78
#